data_AF-A0A373LTD1-F1
#
_entry.id   AF-A0A373LTD1-F1
#
_cell.length_a   1.000
_cell.length_b   1.000
_cell.length_c   1.000
_cell.angle_alpha   90.00
_cell.angle_beta   90.00
_cell.angle_gamma   90.00
#
_symmetry.space_group_name_H-M   'P 1'
#
loop_
_entity.id
_entity.type
_entity.pdbx_description
1 polymer ?
#
loop_
_entity_poly.entity_id
_entity_poly.type
_entity_poly.pdbx_seq_one_letter_code
_entity_poly.pdbx_strand_id
1 'polypeptide(L)'
;MKKILKRTVISVMAMCMISGNVNVEAVQEYQEDTKASIVQDREGDYSEQEIEKINEMSEDEESPCETEIIRTSDNGKIATQATKYTTRVHFIANGGQEIIEDNEKKIARGDAILIENNGEYALIDAGVDSKCEKYLESLRKKRGLSKLKIKYMILTHHHNDHYNGLNSIIANPNIEIQTFIRQKNHDDITANKGCNKSGYKSLITKINNLNKAKTNFKNLEYIYTLNAKDAKTETKTVKKKIGDATLYIYRPFRLASDADVAKKQPNQYENNRSIMCRLECGTRKYLFTGDVYNKIINRIVSYVSKDDAKKMLNTNVLKLQHHGIIINYIEHTKENANLKPNKETNDIYKNKYNASRYYITNARTMDQLEEPEKFRNDMIRSVFGNRSDFLLTITANKTKIDEYSYTN
;
A
#
# COMPACT_ATOMS: atom_id res chain seq x y z
N MET A 1 58.46 -74.82 -7.08
CA MET A 1 57.69 -74.36 -5.90
C MET A 1 58.23 -72.98 -5.53
N LYS A 2 57.91 -71.96 -6.33
CA LYS A 2 56.83 -70.97 -6.21
C LYS A 2 57.07 -70.00 -5.03
N LYS A 3 57.95 -69.00 -5.18
CA LYS A 3 57.85 -67.73 -5.96
C LYS A 3 56.86 -66.74 -5.32
N ILE A 4 57.12 -65.44 -5.12
CA ILE A 4 58.31 -64.57 -5.28
C ILE A 4 57.85 -63.17 -4.78
N LEU A 5 58.71 -62.51 -3.98
CA LEU A 5 59.36 -61.23 -4.29
C LEU A 5 58.66 -59.86 -4.13
N LYS A 6 59.29 -59.07 -3.23
CA LYS A 6 59.72 -57.64 -3.33
C LYS A 6 58.65 -56.53 -3.27
N ARG A 7 58.87 -55.35 -2.68
CA ARG A 7 60.08 -54.50 -2.42
C ARG A 7 59.66 -53.46 -1.33
N THR A 8 60.39 -53.16 -0.25
CA THR A 8 61.67 -52.42 -0.09
C THR A 8 61.47 -51.02 0.54
N VAL A 9 61.83 -50.94 1.83
CA VAL A 9 62.78 -50.00 2.49
C VAL A 9 62.40 -48.53 2.81
N ILE A 10 62.21 -48.30 4.13
CA ILE A 10 62.90 -47.37 5.08
C ILE A 10 62.95 -45.85 4.78
N SER A 11 62.29 -45.07 5.64
CA SER A 11 63.01 -44.22 6.62
C SER A 11 62.15 -43.84 7.83
N VAL A 12 62.73 -44.10 9.00
CA VAL A 12 62.32 -43.74 10.35
C VAL A 12 63.22 -42.58 10.77
N MET A 13 62.69 -41.54 11.43
CA MET A 13 63.37 -40.95 12.60
C MET A 13 62.48 -40.04 13.45
N ALA A 14 62.21 -40.55 14.67
CA ALA A 14 62.43 -39.93 15.97
C ALA A 14 61.82 -38.54 16.29
N MET A 15 60.66 -38.59 16.96
CA MET A 15 60.42 -38.19 18.36
C MET A 15 61.35 -37.13 19.01
N CYS A 16 60.77 -36.00 19.40
CA CYS A 16 61.13 -35.27 20.62
C CYS A 16 59.90 -34.55 21.17
N MET A 17 59.44 -34.99 22.35
CA MET A 17 58.46 -34.27 23.16
C MET A 17 59.13 -33.06 23.81
N ILE A 18 58.48 -31.90 23.78
CA ILE A 18 58.61 -30.89 24.85
C ILE A 18 57.21 -30.40 25.22
N SER A 19 56.96 -30.49 26.52
CA SER A 19 55.78 -30.14 27.29
C SER A 19 55.26 -28.72 27.08
N GLY A 20 53.95 -28.59 26.90
CA GLY A 20 53.20 -27.36 27.12
C GLY A 20 51.79 -27.71 27.57
N ASN A 21 51.52 -27.59 28.86
CA ASN A 21 50.19 -27.74 29.45
C ASN A 21 49.25 -26.66 28.90
N VAL A 22 48.21 -27.06 28.18
CA VAL A 22 46.93 -26.35 28.18
C VAL A 22 45.83 -27.40 28.21
N ASN A 23 45.08 -27.42 29.33
CA ASN A 23 43.86 -28.21 29.47
C ASN A 23 42.84 -27.75 28.43
N VAL A 24 42.51 -28.65 27.51
CA VAL A 24 41.31 -28.60 26.67
C VAL A 24 40.33 -29.58 27.29
N GLU A 25 39.22 -29.07 27.82
CA GLU A 25 38.08 -29.93 28.17
C GLU A 25 37.42 -30.41 26.88
N ALA A 26 37.37 -31.73 26.75
CA ALA A 26 36.73 -32.44 25.66
C ALA A 26 35.21 -32.48 25.88
N VAL A 27 34.43 -32.24 24.81
CA VAL A 27 33.09 -32.81 24.69
C VAL A 27 32.91 -33.36 23.27
N GLN A 28 33.00 -34.68 23.23
CA GLN A 28 32.45 -35.68 22.32
C GLN A 28 31.61 -35.22 21.11
N GLU A 29 32.04 -35.69 19.93
CA GLU A 29 31.29 -35.74 18.69
C GLU A 29 29.93 -36.44 18.85
N TYR A 30 28.89 -35.77 18.35
CA TYR A 30 27.66 -36.40 17.88
C TYR A 30 27.40 -35.89 16.45
N GLN A 31 27.53 -36.77 15.47
CA GLN A 31 26.88 -36.62 14.17
C GLN A 31 25.44 -37.09 14.30
N GLU A 32 24.47 -36.25 13.96
CA GLU A 32 23.45 -36.55 12.94
C GLU A 32 22.49 -35.38 12.67
N ASP A 33 22.13 -35.28 11.39
CA ASP A 33 20.95 -34.65 10.79
C ASP A 33 20.84 -33.12 10.68
N THR A 34 21.58 -32.60 9.71
CA THR A 34 21.21 -31.45 8.89
C THR A 34 19.94 -31.74 8.05
N LYS A 35 18.77 -31.39 8.60
CA LYS A 35 17.61 -30.97 7.79
C LYS A 35 17.08 -29.64 8.31
N ALA A 36 17.83 -28.57 8.03
CA ALA A 36 17.23 -27.25 7.91
C ALA A 36 16.37 -27.26 6.64
N SER A 37 15.07 -27.48 6.79
CA SER A 37 14.10 -27.29 5.72
C SER A 37 14.18 -25.83 5.28
N ILE A 38 14.76 -25.61 4.11
CA ILE A 38 14.62 -24.38 3.34
C ILE A 38 13.12 -24.24 3.04
N VAL A 39 12.41 -23.47 3.86
CA VAL A 39 11.09 -22.97 3.49
C VAL A 39 11.37 -21.79 2.57
N GLN A 40 11.48 -22.08 1.28
CA GLN A 40 11.30 -21.08 0.24
C GLN A 40 9.85 -20.59 0.37
N ASP A 41 9.68 -19.34 0.80
CA ASP A 41 8.46 -18.58 0.55
C ASP A 41 8.21 -18.62 -0.97
N ARG A 42 7.30 -19.49 -1.42
CA ARG A 42 6.89 -19.51 -2.82
C ARG A 42 6.12 -18.23 -3.09
N GLU A 43 6.80 -17.29 -3.71
CA GLU A 43 6.21 -16.15 -4.40
C GLU A 43 5.21 -16.72 -5.42
N GLY A 44 3.93 -16.42 -5.21
CA GLY A 44 2.85 -16.82 -6.10
C GLY A 44 2.92 -16.04 -7.40
N ASP A 45 3.62 -16.58 -8.40
CA ASP A 45 3.44 -16.16 -9.79
C ASP A 45 2.19 -16.83 -10.37
N TYR A 46 1.37 -16.01 -11.02
CA TYR A 46 0.11 -16.43 -11.65
C TYR A 46 0.37 -17.12 -12.98
N SER A 47 -0.49 -18.07 -13.35
CA SER A 47 -0.50 -18.66 -14.69
C SER A 47 -0.97 -17.63 -15.74
N GLU A 48 -0.56 -17.76 -17.00
CA GLU A 48 -0.96 -16.82 -18.07
C GLU A 48 -2.49 -16.75 -18.28
N GLN A 49 -3.21 -17.83 -17.97
CA GLN A 49 -4.68 -17.88 -18.06
C GLN A 49 -5.37 -17.06 -16.96
N GLU A 50 -4.76 -16.92 -15.78
CA GLU A 50 -5.24 -16.03 -14.73
C GLU A 50 -4.96 -14.56 -15.07
N ILE A 51 -3.94 -14.29 -15.90
CA ILE A 51 -3.58 -12.96 -16.41
C ILE A 51 -4.60 -12.48 -17.46
N GLU A 52 -5.04 -13.36 -18.37
CA GLU A 52 -6.04 -13.01 -19.38
C GLU A 52 -7.39 -12.62 -18.77
N LYS A 53 -7.85 -13.35 -17.74
CA LYS A 53 -9.10 -13.02 -17.04
C LYS A 53 -9.08 -11.66 -16.34
N ILE A 54 -7.93 -11.20 -15.83
CA ILE A 54 -7.79 -9.88 -15.22
C ILE A 54 -7.96 -8.77 -16.28
N ASN A 55 -7.52 -9.02 -17.52
CA ASN A 55 -7.60 -8.04 -18.61
C ASN A 55 -9.05 -7.87 -19.13
N GLU A 56 -9.80 -8.97 -19.27
CA GLU A 56 -11.22 -8.95 -19.69
C GLU A 56 -12.13 -8.24 -18.66
N MET A 57 -11.76 -8.25 -17.38
CA MET A 57 -12.56 -7.65 -16.31
C MET A 57 -12.46 -6.12 -16.22
N SER A 58 -11.71 -5.46 -17.11
CA SER A 58 -11.51 -3.99 -17.11
C SER A 58 -12.41 -3.21 -18.08
N GLU A 59 -13.30 -3.89 -18.80
CA GLU A 59 -14.22 -3.23 -19.73
C GLU A 59 -15.35 -2.51 -18.99
N ASP A 60 -15.17 -1.21 -18.82
CA ASP A 60 -16.23 -0.22 -19.02
C ASP A 60 -15.75 0.63 -20.22
N GLU A 61 -16.61 0.84 -21.23
CA GLU A 61 -16.30 1.59 -22.43
C GLU A 61 -15.84 3.03 -22.08
N GLU A 62 -14.55 3.30 -22.23
CA GLU A 62 -14.01 4.66 -22.10
C GLU A 62 -14.12 5.37 -23.44
N SER A 63 -14.88 6.47 -23.44
CA SER A 63 -14.86 7.46 -24.50
C SER A 63 -13.43 7.97 -24.69
N PRO A 64 -12.92 8.06 -25.93
CA PRO A 64 -11.62 8.65 -26.20
C PRO A 64 -11.63 10.11 -25.72
N CYS A 65 -10.49 10.55 -25.18
CA CYS A 65 -10.23 11.95 -24.87
C CYS A 65 -10.72 12.84 -26.03
N GLU A 66 -11.73 13.69 -25.80
CA GLU A 66 -12.12 14.73 -26.75
C GLU A 66 -10.97 15.73 -26.84
N THR A 67 -10.05 15.46 -27.75
CA THR A 67 -9.03 16.44 -28.15
C THR A 67 -9.67 17.26 -29.26
N GLU A 68 -10.17 18.45 -28.95
CA GLU A 68 -10.58 19.41 -29.98
C GLU A 68 -9.37 19.75 -30.86
N ILE A 69 -9.45 19.38 -32.14
CA ILE A 69 -8.52 19.83 -33.18
C ILE A 69 -9.01 21.18 -33.67
N ILE A 70 -8.32 22.28 -33.34
CA ILE A 70 -8.62 23.61 -33.91
C ILE A 70 -7.56 23.97 -34.95
N ARG A 71 -8.02 24.19 -36.19
CA ARG A 71 -7.21 24.70 -37.31
C ARG A 71 -6.97 26.22 -37.16
N THR A 72 -5.77 26.62 -37.59
CA THR A 72 -5.11 27.92 -37.41
C THR A 72 -5.62 29.04 -38.32
N SER A 73 -5.46 30.30 -37.87
CA SER A 73 -5.00 31.40 -38.73
C SER A 73 -4.20 32.44 -37.92
N ASP A 74 -2.95 32.64 -38.33
CA ASP A 74 -2.05 33.81 -38.21
C ASP A 74 -2.10 34.68 -36.94
N ASN A 75 -1.30 34.29 -35.94
CA ASN A 75 -0.30 35.12 -35.23
C ASN A 75 0.24 34.43 -33.95
N GLY A 76 0.89 33.28 -34.14
CA GLY A 76 1.98 32.75 -33.30
C GLY A 76 2.03 33.09 -31.81
N LYS A 77 1.10 32.55 -31.01
CA LYS A 77 1.31 31.95 -29.67
C LYS A 77 -0.06 31.56 -29.10
N ILE A 78 -0.42 30.28 -29.24
CA ILE A 78 -1.65 29.73 -28.67
C ILE A 78 -1.27 28.89 -27.46
N ALA A 79 -1.52 29.40 -26.26
CA ALA A 79 -1.63 28.56 -25.06
C ALA A 79 -3.08 28.10 -24.97
N THR A 80 -3.39 26.91 -25.48
CA THR A 80 -4.70 26.29 -25.30
C THR A 80 -4.83 25.84 -23.85
N GLN A 81 -5.64 26.53 -23.06
CA GLN A 81 -6.04 26.07 -21.73
C GLN A 81 -7.20 25.08 -21.93
N ALA A 82 -7.01 23.80 -21.57
CA ALA A 82 -8.09 22.83 -21.58
C ALA A 82 -9.26 23.38 -20.73
N THR A 83 -10.46 23.45 -21.31
CA THR A 83 -11.64 23.98 -20.61
C THR A 83 -12.39 22.91 -19.83
N LYS A 84 -12.18 21.64 -20.18
CA LYS A 84 -12.77 20.46 -19.56
C LYS A 84 -11.67 19.49 -19.17
N TYR A 85 -11.66 19.09 -17.91
CA TYR A 85 -10.72 18.15 -17.32
C TYR A 85 -11.47 16.90 -16.89
N THR A 86 -10.80 15.75 -16.96
CA THR A 86 -11.31 14.49 -16.42
C THR A 86 -10.30 13.91 -15.46
N THR A 87 -10.76 13.60 -14.25
CA THR A 87 -10.04 12.79 -13.27
C THR A 87 -10.63 11.39 -13.28
N ARG A 88 -9.78 10.36 -13.31
CA ARG A 88 -10.16 8.97 -13.06
C ARG A 88 -9.40 8.45 -11.85
N VAL A 89 -10.12 7.85 -10.91
CA VAL A 89 -9.53 7.17 -9.75
C VAL A 89 -9.86 5.69 -9.86
N HIS A 90 -8.83 4.89 -10.09
CA HIS A 90 -8.91 3.45 -10.29
C HIS A 90 -8.55 2.75 -8.97
N PHE A 91 -9.53 2.14 -8.32
CA PHE A 91 -9.34 1.27 -7.16
C PHE A 91 -9.03 -0.14 -7.67
N ILE A 92 -7.74 -0.46 -7.79
CA ILE A 92 -7.25 -1.62 -8.53
C ILE A 92 -7.47 -2.92 -7.75
N ALA A 93 -8.06 -3.92 -8.41
CA ALA A 93 -8.22 -5.26 -7.85
C ALA A 93 -6.87 -5.94 -7.67
N ASN A 94 -6.61 -6.43 -6.46
CA ASN A 94 -5.40 -7.17 -6.11
C ASN A 94 -5.68 -8.14 -4.96
N GLY A 95 -4.81 -9.13 -4.75
CA GLY A 95 -5.04 -10.18 -3.75
C GLY A 95 -6.03 -11.26 -4.23
N GLY A 96 -6.64 -11.96 -3.29
CA GLY A 96 -7.62 -13.05 -3.53
C GLY A 96 -7.08 -14.46 -3.28
N GLN A 97 -5.76 -14.62 -3.25
CA GLN A 97 -5.09 -15.86 -2.94
C GLN A 97 -5.16 -16.19 -1.44
N GLU A 98 -5.29 -17.47 -1.10
CA GLU A 98 -5.10 -17.93 0.27
C GLU A 98 -3.61 -17.87 0.62
N ILE A 99 -3.29 -17.18 1.72
CA ILE A 99 -1.95 -17.10 2.28
C ILE A 99 -1.98 -17.51 3.74
N ILE A 100 -0.84 -17.99 4.23
CA ILE A 100 -0.62 -18.23 5.64
C ILE A 100 0.12 -17.02 6.19
N GLU A 101 -0.50 -16.31 7.14
CA GLU A 101 0.18 -15.26 7.91
C GLU A 101 -0.06 -15.51 9.39
N ASP A 102 1.00 -15.38 10.19
CA ASP A 102 0.96 -15.58 11.64
C ASP A 102 0.26 -16.91 12.04
N ASN A 103 0.51 -17.97 11.25
CA ASN A 103 -0.05 -19.33 11.37
C ASN A 103 -1.56 -19.49 11.06
N GLU A 104 -2.20 -18.46 10.49
CA GLU A 104 -3.60 -18.52 10.09
C GLU A 104 -3.76 -18.42 8.57
N LYS A 105 -4.71 -19.20 8.04
CA LYS A 105 -5.13 -19.09 6.64
C LYS A 105 -6.00 -17.86 6.47
N LYS A 106 -5.59 -16.96 5.59
CA LYS A 106 -6.35 -15.75 5.24
C LYS A 106 -6.34 -15.52 3.75
N ILE A 107 -7.34 -14.77 3.27
CA ILE A 107 -7.36 -14.30 1.89
C ILE A 107 -6.53 -13.01 1.82
N ALA A 108 -5.51 -13.00 0.97
CA ALA A 108 -4.70 -11.83 0.70
C ALA A 108 -5.57 -10.71 0.12
N ARG A 109 -5.30 -9.48 0.53
CA ARG A 109 -5.94 -8.25 0.06
C ARG A 109 -4.89 -7.17 0.04
N GLY A 110 -5.21 -6.00 -0.51
CA GLY A 110 -4.30 -4.88 -0.49
C GLY A 110 -4.85 -3.63 -1.16
N ASP A 111 -4.12 -2.54 -0.99
CA ASP A 111 -4.45 -1.24 -1.59
C ASP A 111 -3.58 -0.99 -2.80
N ALA A 112 -4.22 -0.64 -3.91
CA ALA A 112 -3.56 -0.08 -5.09
C ALA A 112 -4.54 0.89 -5.76
N ILE A 113 -4.16 2.17 -5.83
CA ILE A 113 -5.05 3.22 -6.33
C ILE A 113 -4.31 4.09 -7.34
N LEU A 114 -4.71 4.03 -8.60
CA LEU A 114 -4.18 4.90 -9.64
C LEU A 114 -5.07 6.14 -9.78
N ILE A 115 -4.45 7.31 -9.83
CA ILE A 115 -5.05 8.59 -10.17
C ILE A 115 -4.56 8.98 -11.56
N GLU A 116 -5.48 9.19 -12.48
CA GLU A 116 -5.24 9.76 -13.80
C GLU A 116 -5.89 11.14 -13.85
N ASN A 117 -5.15 12.17 -14.25
CA ASN A 117 -5.71 13.48 -14.56
C ASN A 117 -4.88 14.13 -15.68
N ASN A 118 -5.54 14.48 -16.78
CA ASN A 118 -4.93 15.16 -17.91
C ASN A 118 -3.64 14.49 -18.42
N GLY A 119 -3.66 13.16 -18.57
CA GLY A 119 -2.51 12.38 -19.02
C GLY A 119 -1.36 12.25 -18.01
N GLU A 120 -1.50 12.81 -16.80
CA GLU A 120 -0.58 12.57 -15.69
C GLU A 120 -1.13 11.50 -14.74
N TYR A 121 -0.21 10.74 -14.16
CA TYR A 121 -0.53 9.58 -13.32
C TYR A 121 0.14 9.69 -11.95
N ALA A 122 -0.59 9.36 -10.89
CA ALA A 122 -0.02 9.05 -9.59
C ALA A 122 -0.59 7.73 -9.06
N LEU A 123 0.22 6.99 -8.32
CA LEU A 123 -0.16 5.70 -7.75
C LEU A 123 -0.02 5.79 -6.23
N ILE A 124 -1.06 5.38 -5.51
CA ILE A 124 -1.07 5.24 -4.05
C ILE A 124 -1.13 3.75 -3.74
N ASP A 125 -0.08 3.25 -3.11
CA ASP A 125 0.17 1.83 -2.84
C ASP A 125 0.16 0.96 -4.12
N ALA A 126 0.62 -0.29 -3.99
CA ALA A 126 0.77 -1.22 -5.11
C ALA A 126 0.18 -2.61 -4.85
N GLY A 127 -0.50 -2.79 -3.72
CA GLY A 127 -1.15 -4.03 -3.36
C GLY A 127 -0.16 -5.11 -2.92
N VAL A 128 -0.71 -6.31 -2.78
CA VAL A 128 -0.02 -7.49 -2.24
C VAL A 128 0.71 -8.32 -3.31
N ASP A 129 0.43 -8.10 -4.60
CA ASP A 129 0.91 -8.95 -5.70
C ASP A 129 1.11 -8.18 -7.01
N SER A 130 1.41 -8.90 -8.11
CA SER A 130 1.68 -8.33 -9.43
C SER A 130 0.44 -7.79 -10.16
N LYS A 131 -0.77 -7.89 -9.61
CA LYS A 131 -2.00 -7.45 -10.31
C LYS A 131 -2.03 -5.95 -10.57
N CYS A 132 -1.46 -5.16 -9.67
CA CYS A 132 -1.32 -3.71 -9.89
C CYS A 132 -0.44 -3.41 -11.11
N GLU A 133 0.73 -4.05 -11.21
CA GLU A 133 1.63 -3.90 -12.34
C GLU A 133 0.95 -4.31 -13.66
N LYS A 134 0.28 -5.46 -13.69
CA LYS A 134 -0.45 -5.95 -14.87
C LYS A 134 -1.54 -4.97 -15.31
N TYR A 135 -2.28 -4.40 -14.36
CA TYR A 135 -3.29 -3.38 -14.64
C TYR A 135 -2.67 -2.13 -15.28
N LEU A 136 -1.54 -1.66 -14.75
CA LEU A 136 -0.81 -0.50 -15.27
C LEU A 136 -0.26 -0.75 -16.68
N GLU A 137 0.25 -1.96 -16.95
CA GLU A 137 0.72 -2.35 -18.27
C GLU A 137 -0.42 -2.46 -19.29
N SER A 138 -1.57 -2.99 -18.88
CA SER A 138 -2.79 -3.01 -19.69
C SER A 138 -3.27 -1.59 -20.01
N LEU A 139 -3.36 -0.72 -19.00
CA LEU A 139 -3.71 0.70 -19.20
C LEU A 139 -2.73 1.40 -20.13
N ARG A 140 -1.42 1.20 -19.96
CA ARG A 140 -0.37 1.75 -20.83
C ARG A 140 -0.64 1.38 -22.29
N LYS A 141 -0.90 0.11 -22.57
CA LYS A 141 -1.21 -0.40 -23.91
C LYS A 141 -2.50 0.21 -24.45
N LYS A 142 -3.58 0.24 -23.66
CA LYS A 142 -4.87 0.84 -24.01
C LYS A 142 -4.75 2.32 -24.36
N ARG A 143 -3.88 3.05 -23.67
CA ARG A 143 -3.58 4.47 -23.93
C ARG A 143 -2.57 4.69 -25.06
N GLY A 144 -2.07 3.64 -25.71
CA GLY A 144 -1.08 3.75 -26.78
C GLY A 144 0.27 4.32 -26.33
N LEU A 145 0.60 4.26 -25.04
CA LEU A 145 1.81 4.84 -24.49
C LEU A 145 2.98 3.88 -24.67
N SER A 146 4.13 4.35 -25.18
CA SER A 146 5.35 3.54 -25.20
C SER A 146 5.85 3.23 -23.78
N LYS A 147 5.64 4.15 -22.83
CA LYS A 147 6.02 4.03 -21.43
C LYS A 147 5.00 4.73 -20.54
N LEU A 148 4.61 4.10 -19.43
CA LEU A 148 3.76 4.73 -18.41
C LEU A 148 4.63 5.47 -17.40
N LYS A 149 4.48 6.79 -17.31
CA LYS A 149 5.21 7.63 -16.36
C LYS A 149 4.32 7.92 -15.15
N ILE A 150 4.63 7.26 -14.04
CA ILE A 150 4.02 7.54 -12.74
C ILE A 150 4.76 8.73 -12.12
N LYS A 151 4.12 9.90 -12.11
CA LYS A 151 4.71 11.14 -11.61
C LYS A 151 5.01 11.04 -10.11
N TYR A 152 4.06 10.50 -9.35
CA TYR A 152 4.20 10.23 -7.93
C TYR A 152 3.76 8.81 -7.61
N MET A 153 4.65 8.03 -7.01
CA MET A 153 4.30 6.80 -6.32
C MET A 153 4.29 7.09 -4.82
N ILE A 154 3.16 6.91 -4.14
CA ILE A 154 3.02 7.14 -2.71
C ILE A 154 2.87 5.79 -2.02
N LEU A 155 3.80 5.43 -1.14
CA LEU A 155 3.62 4.30 -0.23
C LEU A 155 3.10 4.79 1.11
N THR A 156 1.88 4.38 1.48
CA THR A 156 1.19 4.87 2.68
C THR A 156 1.88 4.41 3.95
N HIS A 157 2.24 3.13 4.03
CA HIS A 157 2.97 2.52 5.15
C HIS A 157 3.65 1.20 4.73
N HIS A 158 4.25 0.50 5.68
CA HIS A 158 5.23 -0.56 5.41
C HIS A 158 4.67 -1.98 5.44
N HIS A 159 3.35 -2.17 5.33
CA HIS A 159 2.77 -3.51 5.26
C HIS A 159 2.78 -4.07 3.84
N ASN A 160 2.86 -5.40 3.78
CA ASN A 160 3.11 -6.15 2.55
C ASN A 160 1.99 -5.95 1.53
N ASP A 161 0.76 -5.88 2.00
CA ASP A 161 -0.44 -5.58 1.22
C ASP A 161 -0.52 -4.16 0.63
N HIS A 162 0.48 -3.32 0.90
CA HIS A 162 0.62 -1.98 0.33
C HIS A 162 1.85 -1.87 -0.57
N TYR A 163 2.99 -2.43 -0.16
CA TYR A 163 4.24 -2.28 -0.91
C TYR A 163 4.54 -3.42 -1.88
N ASN A 164 4.03 -4.63 -1.69
CA ASN A 164 4.64 -5.81 -2.30
C ASN A 164 4.57 -5.80 -3.83
N GLY A 165 3.47 -5.31 -4.40
CA GLY A 165 3.32 -5.16 -5.85
C GLY A 165 4.32 -4.19 -6.49
N LEU A 166 5.00 -3.34 -5.70
CA LEU A 166 6.10 -2.50 -6.22
C LEU A 166 7.26 -3.33 -6.77
N ASN A 167 7.49 -4.56 -6.27
CA ASN A 167 8.55 -5.41 -6.80
C ASN A 167 8.36 -5.67 -8.31
N SER A 168 7.13 -5.96 -8.74
CA SER A 168 6.80 -6.15 -10.15
C SER A 168 6.87 -4.83 -10.93
N ILE A 169 6.36 -3.73 -10.34
CA ILE A 169 6.37 -2.41 -11.00
C ILE A 169 7.80 -1.95 -11.32
N ILE A 170 8.74 -2.06 -10.37
CA ILE A 170 10.12 -1.60 -10.60
C ILE A 170 10.92 -2.53 -11.51
N ALA A 171 10.47 -3.77 -11.70
CA ALA A 171 11.06 -4.73 -12.62
C ALA A 171 10.55 -4.53 -14.06
N ASN A 172 9.37 -3.92 -14.26
CA ASN A 172 8.83 -3.67 -15.60
C ASN A 172 9.51 -2.42 -16.23
N PRO A 173 10.24 -2.57 -17.35
CA PRO A 173 10.92 -1.45 -18.00
C PRO A 173 9.97 -0.44 -18.68
N ASN A 174 8.72 -0.82 -18.93
CA ASN A 174 7.70 0.02 -19.55
C ASN A 174 6.99 0.94 -18.54
N ILE A 175 7.29 0.82 -17.25
CA ILE A 175 6.79 1.68 -16.19
C ILE A 175 7.94 2.47 -15.59
N GLU A 176 7.78 3.78 -15.47
CA GLU A 176 8.77 4.68 -14.87
C GLU A 176 8.17 5.43 -13.70
N ILE A 177 8.82 5.34 -12.54
CA ILE A 177 8.47 6.13 -11.36
C ILE A 177 9.33 7.38 -11.34
N GLN A 178 8.73 8.55 -11.42
CA GLN A 178 9.48 9.80 -11.36
C GLN A 178 9.83 10.16 -9.92
N THR A 179 8.87 10.14 -9.02
CA THR A 179 9.10 10.45 -7.60
C THR A 179 8.43 9.41 -6.72
N PHE A 180 9.20 8.77 -5.86
CA PHE A 180 8.65 7.93 -4.81
C PHE A 180 8.58 8.69 -3.51
N ILE A 181 7.38 8.78 -2.97
CA ILE A 181 7.06 9.45 -1.73
C ILE A 181 6.68 8.37 -0.74
N ARG A 182 7.42 8.26 0.36
CA ARG A 182 7.13 7.23 1.37
C ARG A 182 7.29 7.78 2.75
N GLN A 183 6.73 7.08 3.73
CA GLN A 183 7.02 7.38 5.11
C GLN A 183 8.51 7.16 5.40
N LYS A 184 9.10 8.02 6.22
CA LYS A 184 10.44 7.77 6.76
C LYS A 184 10.43 6.53 7.67
N ASN A 185 11.50 5.74 7.57
CA ASN A 185 11.76 4.65 8.52
C ASN A 185 11.76 5.17 9.95
N HIS A 186 11.44 4.29 10.88
CA HIS A 186 11.39 4.59 12.30
C HIS A 186 11.92 3.39 13.08
N ASP A 187 12.43 3.68 14.27
CA ASP A 187 13.09 2.70 15.12
C ASP A 187 12.19 2.25 16.29
N ASP A 188 10.92 2.66 16.30
CA ASP A 188 9.98 2.37 17.39
C ASP A 188 9.60 0.88 17.44
N ILE A 189 9.76 0.14 16.32
CA ILE A 189 9.52 -1.31 16.24
C ILE A 189 10.87 -2.01 16.05
N THR A 190 11.32 -2.79 17.04
CA THR A 190 12.58 -3.56 16.94
C THR A 190 12.39 -4.97 16.34
N ALA A 191 11.15 -5.43 16.21
CA ALA A 191 10.81 -6.74 15.62
C ALA A 191 10.90 -6.75 14.07
N ASN A 192 10.89 -7.94 13.46
CA ASN A 192 10.78 -8.13 12.01
C ASN A 192 9.36 -7.80 11.46
N LYS A 193 8.87 -6.60 11.74
CA LYS A 193 7.56 -6.07 11.34
C LYS A 193 7.75 -4.66 10.76
N GLY A 194 6.75 -4.16 10.02
CA GLY A 194 6.79 -2.80 9.46
C GLY A 194 8.02 -2.54 8.59
N CYS A 195 8.67 -1.38 8.76
CA CYS A 195 9.89 -1.06 7.99
C CYS A 195 11.10 -1.95 8.30
N ASN A 196 11.00 -2.79 9.34
CA ASN A 196 12.02 -3.77 9.68
C ASN A 196 11.84 -5.13 9.01
N LYS A 197 10.69 -5.37 8.35
CA LYS A 197 10.40 -6.61 7.62
C LYS A 197 11.42 -6.84 6.50
N SER A 198 11.99 -8.04 6.40
CA SER A 198 12.99 -8.42 5.39
C SER A 198 12.54 -8.09 3.96
N GLY A 199 11.31 -8.44 3.58
CA GLY A 199 10.75 -8.13 2.27
C GLY A 199 10.71 -6.64 1.94
N TYR A 200 10.37 -5.80 2.92
CA TYR A 200 10.38 -4.34 2.76
C TYR A 200 11.81 -3.81 2.60
N LYS A 201 12.74 -4.27 3.44
CA LYS A 201 14.16 -3.89 3.35
C LYS A 201 14.77 -4.25 1.98
N SER A 202 14.45 -5.44 1.47
CA SER A 202 14.85 -5.89 0.14
C SER A 202 14.32 -4.96 -0.95
N LEU A 203 13.02 -4.66 -0.95
CA LEU A 203 12.41 -3.72 -1.90
C LEU A 203 13.09 -2.35 -1.87
N ILE A 204 13.27 -1.77 -0.68
CA ILE A 204 13.90 -0.44 -0.54
C ILE A 204 15.35 -0.44 -1.02
N THR A 205 16.07 -1.55 -0.86
CA THR A 205 17.44 -1.70 -1.39
C THR A 205 17.44 -1.64 -2.92
N LYS A 206 16.54 -2.38 -3.58
CA LYS A 206 16.36 -2.33 -5.04
C LYS A 206 16.03 -0.91 -5.51
N ILE A 207 15.07 -0.26 -4.85
CA ILE A 207 14.66 1.12 -5.15
C ILE A 207 15.82 2.12 -5.01
N ASN A 208 16.60 2.02 -3.92
CA ASN A 208 17.75 2.92 -3.71
C ASN A 208 18.81 2.75 -4.81
N ASN A 209 19.05 1.52 -5.26
CA ASN A 209 19.97 1.25 -6.36
C ASN A 209 19.48 1.86 -7.68
N LEU A 210 18.19 1.68 -8.01
CA LEU A 210 17.57 2.31 -9.18
C LEU A 210 17.62 3.85 -9.10
N ASN A 211 17.35 4.41 -7.93
CA ASN A 211 17.40 5.85 -7.72
C ASN A 211 18.81 6.43 -7.88
N LYS A 212 19.83 5.74 -7.36
CA LYS A 212 21.23 6.11 -7.51
C LYS A 212 21.66 6.07 -8.98
N ALA A 213 21.21 5.07 -9.72
CA ALA A 213 21.47 4.93 -11.15
C ALA A 213 20.61 5.86 -12.03
N LYS A 214 19.56 6.50 -11.47
CA LYS A 214 18.55 7.30 -12.19
C LYS A 214 17.84 6.50 -13.30
N THR A 215 17.75 5.19 -13.15
CA THR A 215 17.10 4.27 -14.10
C THR A 215 15.68 3.95 -13.64
N ASN A 216 14.67 4.33 -14.42
CA ASN A 216 13.24 4.13 -14.12
C ASN A 216 12.76 4.69 -12.76
N PHE A 217 13.63 5.42 -12.04
CA PHE A 217 13.38 5.93 -10.71
C PHE A 217 14.19 7.23 -10.47
N LYS A 218 13.54 8.40 -10.48
CA LYS A 218 14.29 9.68 -10.49
C LYS A 218 14.52 10.28 -9.12
N ASN A 219 13.49 10.34 -8.29
CA ASN A 219 13.51 11.07 -7.02
C ASN A 219 12.94 10.23 -5.87
N LEU A 220 13.44 10.50 -4.66
CA LEU A 220 12.96 9.91 -3.42
C LEU A 220 12.64 11.03 -2.43
N GLU A 221 11.41 11.04 -1.94
CA GLU A 221 10.92 12.01 -0.96
C GLU A 221 10.38 11.28 0.28
N TYR A 222 10.59 11.91 1.44
CA TYR A 222 10.23 11.34 2.73
C TYR A 222 9.16 12.15 3.43
N ILE A 223 8.11 11.46 3.87
CA ILE A 223 7.09 12.01 4.75
C ILE A 223 7.40 11.58 6.18
N TYR A 224 7.64 12.57 7.03
CA TYR A 224 8.03 12.37 8.42
C TYR A 224 6.78 12.36 9.31
N THR A 225 6.74 11.43 10.26
CA THR A 225 5.72 11.42 11.30
C THR A 225 5.83 12.69 12.16
N LEU A 226 4.70 13.30 12.50
CA LEU A 226 4.61 14.46 13.38
C LEU A 226 4.12 14.02 14.77
N ASN A 227 4.62 14.70 15.80
CA ASN A 227 3.96 14.65 17.09
C ASN A 227 2.61 15.36 16.97
N ALA A 228 1.52 14.70 17.38
CA ALA A 228 0.18 15.24 17.25
C ALA A 228 0.03 16.59 17.99
N LYS A 229 0.77 16.80 19.09
CA LYS A 229 0.75 18.08 19.82
C LYS A 229 1.23 19.26 18.98
N ASP A 230 2.09 19.01 17.98
CA ASP A 230 2.65 20.03 17.10
C ASP A 230 1.77 20.27 15.86
N ALA A 231 0.67 19.51 15.70
CA ALA A 231 -0.15 19.57 14.51
C ALA A 231 -0.82 20.94 14.30
N LYS A 232 -1.19 21.68 15.36
CA LYS A 232 -1.82 23.01 15.24
C LYS A 232 -0.95 24.02 14.51
N THR A 233 0.36 23.96 14.72
CA THR A 233 1.34 24.89 14.16
C THR A 233 2.00 24.33 12.90
N GLU A 234 2.00 23.01 12.72
CA GLU A 234 2.73 22.33 11.66
C GLU A 234 1.94 21.23 10.95
N THR A 235 0.67 21.43 10.55
CA THR A 235 0.03 20.53 9.56
C THR A 235 0.69 20.69 8.19
N LYS A 236 1.99 20.39 8.09
CA LYS A 236 2.83 20.47 6.89
C LYS A 236 2.33 19.42 5.91
N THR A 237 1.33 19.84 5.15
CA THR A 237 0.75 19.09 4.06
C THR A 237 1.63 19.30 2.85
N VAL A 238 2.12 18.22 2.26
CA VAL A 238 2.83 18.32 0.98
C VAL A 238 1.78 18.40 -0.11
N LYS A 239 1.82 19.45 -0.93
CA LYS A 239 0.91 19.63 -2.07
C LYS A 239 1.64 19.27 -3.34
N LYS A 240 1.04 18.44 -4.18
CA LYS A 240 1.55 18.04 -5.50
C LYS A 240 0.46 18.24 -6.55
N LYS A 241 0.86 18.63 -7.76
CA LYS A 241 -0.06 18.77 -8.91
C LYS A 241 -0.01 17.53 -9.78
N ILE A 242 -1.17 16.98 -10.10
CA ILE A 242 -1.33 15.88 -11.06
C ILE A 242 -2.31 16.38 -12.12
N GLY A 243 -1.77 16.77 -13.27
CA GLY A 243 -2.46 17.57 -14.24
C GLY A 243 -3.01 18.83 -13.57
N ASP A 244 -4.32 18.99 -13.65
CA ASP A 244 -5.05 20.08 -13.02
C ASP A 244 -5.52 19.76 -11.58
N ALA A 245 -5.53 18.49 -11.18
CA ALA A 245 -5.86 18.12 -9.81
C ALA A 245 -4.74 18.48 -8.82
N THR A 246 -5.12 18.67 -7.55
CA THR A 246 -4.18 18.88 -6.44
C THR A 246 -4.24 17.70 -5.47
N LEU A 247 -3.11 17.01 -5.30
CA LEU A 247 -2.93 15.95 -4.32
C LEU A 247 -2.29 16.52 -3.06
N TYR A 248 -3.00 16.41 -1.94
CA TYR A 248 -2.55 16.73 -0.60
C TYR A 248 -2.08 15.46 0.08
N ILE A 249 -0.85 15.46 0.57
CA ILE A 249 -0.21 14.32 1.25
C ILE A 249 0.01 14.73 2.70
N TYR A 250 -0.74 14.10 3.61
CA TYR A 250 -0.73 14.44 5.02
C TYR A 250 0.32 13.65 5.80
N ARG A 251 1.02 14.34 6.69
CA ARG A 251 1.98 13.71 7.58
C ARG A 251 1.26 12.86 8.63
N PRO A 252 1.71 11.62 8.87
CA PRO A 252 1.14 10.77 9.92
C PRO A 252 1.32 11.37 11.31
N PHE A 253 0.34 11.18 12.20
CA PHE A 253 0.36 11.71 13.58
C PHE A 253 0.64 10.64 14.62
N ARG A 254 1.54 10.95 15.55
CA ARG A 254 1.96 10.10 16.67
C ARG A 254 1.88 10.87 17.99
N LEU A 255 1.55 10.19 19.08
CA LEU A 255 1.82 10.68 20.43
C LEU A 255 3.07 9.98 20.99
N ALA A 256 3.79 10.63 21.91
CA ALA A 256 4.92 9.99 22.60
C ALA A 256 4.52 8.66 23.27
N SER A 257 3.31 8.57 23.80
CA SER A 257 2.73 7.37 24.41
C SER A 257 2.50 6.21 23.42
N ASP A 258 2.61 6.43 22.10
CA ASP A 258 2.50 5.33 21.14
C ASP A 258 3.75 4.45 21.09
N ALA A 259 4.85 4.84 21.74
CA ALA A 259 6.03 4.00 21.86
C ALA A 259 5.71 2.63 22.50
N ASP A 260 4.77 2.58 23.44
CA ASP A 260 4.32 1.32 24.04
C ASP A 260 3.42 0.50 23.10
N VAL A 261 2.65 1.18 22.24
CA VAL A 261 1.83 0.52 21.21
C VAL A 261 2.73 -0.11 20.17
N ALA A 262 3.82 0.55 19.76
CA ALA A 262 4.79 0.00 18.83
C ALA A 262 5.40 -1.33 19.32
N LYS A 263 5.62 -1.46 20.64
CA LYS A 263 6.12 -2.69 21.27
C LYS A 263 5.05 -3.78 21.38
N LYS A 264 3.83 -3.43 21.80
CA LYS A 264 2.76 -4.40 22.11
C LYS A 264 1.96 -4.83 20.88
N GLN A 265 1.74 -3.90 19.94
CA GLN A 265 0.87 -4.05 18.79
C GLN A 265 1.52 -3.39 17.55
N PRO A 266 2.66 -3.91 17.08
CA PRO A 266 3.45 -3.29 16.01
C PRO A 266 2.67 -3.09 14.70
N ASN A 267 1.79 -4.02 14.33
CA ASN A 267 0.96 -3.89 13.13
C ASN A 267 -0.05 -2.74 13.27
N GLN A 268 -0.73 -2.63 14.42
CA GLN A 268 -1.65 -1.50 14.65
C GLN A 268 -0.92 -0.16 14.70
N TYR A 269 0.31 -0.14 15.20
CA TYR A 269 1.17 1.04 15.18
C TYR A 269 1.53 1.47 13.75
N GLU A 270 1.94 0.54 12.89
CA GLU A 270 2.25 0.81 11.48
C GLU A 270 1.02 1.27 10.69
N ASN A 271 -0.14 0.62 10.86
CA ASN A 271 -1.40 1.04 10.23
C ASN A 271 -1.74 2.49 10.55
N ASN A 272 -1.67 2.86 11.82
CA ASN A 272 -1.93 4.22 12.31
C ASN A 272 -0.88 5.25 11.88
N ARG A 273 0.21 4.78 11.26
CA ARG A 273 1.25 5.60 10.67
C ARG A 273 1.10 5.74 9.15
N SER A 274 -0.01 5.25 8.57
CA SER A 274 -0.34 5.47 7.15
C SER A 274 -0.37 6.95 6.80
N ILE A 275 0.26 7.29 5.67
CA ILE A 275 0.06 8.57 4.99
C ILE A 275 -1.37 8.61 4.46
N MET A 276 -2.12 9.65 4.83
CA MET A 276 -3.42 9.93 4.23
C MET A 276 -3.24 10.90 3.07
N CYS A 277 -3.98 10.68 1.99
CA CYS A 277 -3.96 11.53 0.81
C CYS A 277 -5.35 12.08 0.50
N ARG A 278 -5.45 13.36 0.12
CA ARG A 278 -6.68 13.95 -0.38
C ARG A 278 -6.45 14.50 -1.78
N LEU A 279 -7.28 14.11 -2.74
CA LEU A 279 -7.26 14.65 -4.09
C LEU A 279 -8.40 15.66 -4.23
N GLU A 280 -8.08 16.85 -4.73
CA GLU A 280 -9.06 17.86 -5.14
C GLU A 280 -8.99 18.03 -6.66
N CYS A 281 -10.12 17.86 -7.34
CA CYS A 281 -10.28 18.13 -8.77
C CYS A 281 -11.63 18.82 -8.99
N GLY A 282 -11.60 20.08 -9.43
CA GLY A 282 -12.78 20.95 -9.39
C GLY A 282 -13.39 20.98 -7.98
N THR A 283 -14.70 20.74 -7.89
CA THR A 283 -15.43 20.67 -6.61
C THR A 283 -15.37 19.30 -5.94
N ARG A 284 -14.82 18.27 -6.61
CA ARG A 284 -14.81 16.89 -6.10
C ARG A 284 -13.57 16.61 -5.27
N LYS A 285 -13.81 15.99 -4.11
CA LYS A 285 -12.80 15.58 -3.14
C LYS A 285 -12.79 14.06 -2.98
N TYR A 286 -11.60 13.49 -3.01
CA TYR A 286 -11.34 12.10 -2.65
C TYR A 286 -10.47 12.06 -1.41
N LEU A 287 -10.74 11.14 -0.50
CA LEU A 287 -9.89 10.87 0.66
C LEU A 287 -9.45 9.41 0.64
N PHE A 288 -8.14 9.21 0.64
CA PHE A 288 -7.47 7.92 0.71
C PHE A 288 -6.83 7.79 2.08
N THR A 289 -7.34 6.87 2.89
CA THR A 289 -6.97 6.79 4.30
C THR A 289 -5.77 5.89 4.58
N GLY A 290 -5.32 5.10 3.60
CA GLY A 290 -4.54 3.90 3.86
C GLY A 290 -5.24 3.07 4.95
N ASP A 291 -4.47 2.66 5.95
CA ASP A 291 -4.92 1.76 6.99
C ASP A 291 -5.06 2.39 8.36
N VAL A 292 -5.12 3.73 8.43
CA VAL A 292 -5.35 4.41 9.69
C VAL A 292 -6.66 3.95 10.34
N TYR A 293 -6.63 3.69 11.64
CA TYR A 293 -7.86 3.43 12.41
C TYR A 293 -8.50 4.75 12.87
N ASN A 294 -9.72 4.66 13.42
CA ASN A 294 -10.45 5.79 14.02
C ASN A 294 -9.60 6.63 14.97
N LYS A 295 -8.67 5.99 15.69
CA LYS A 295 -7.69 6.65 16.58
C LYS A 295 -6.98 7.83 15.91
N ILE A 296 -6.60 7.73 14.63
CA ILE A 296 -5.93 8.82 13.91
C ILE A 296 -6.91 9.91 13.50
N ILE A 297 -8.13 9.55 13.12
CA ILE A 297 -9.17 10.53 12.80
C ILE A 297 -9.50 11.38 14.02
N ASN A 298 -9.59 10.75 15.20
CA ASN A 298 -9.84 11.47 16.45
C ASN A 298 -8.66 12.36 16.85
N ARG A 299 -7.42 11.96 16.52
CA ARG A 299 -6.26 12.84 16.69
C ARG A 299 -6.34 14.06 15.78
N ILE A 300 -6.73 13.89 14.53
CA ILE A 300 -6.93 15.02 13.61
C ILE A 300 -7.94 15.99 14.22
N VAL A 301 -9.11 15.49 14.65
CA VAL A 301 -10.16 16.32 15.26
C VAL A 301 -9.69 17.00 16.55
N SER A 302 -8.86 16.34 17.37
CA SER A 302 -8.45 16.86 18.67
C SER A 302 -7.27 17.84 18.60
N TYR A 303 -6.35 17.61 17.67
CA TYR A 303 -5.06 18.30 17.63
C TYR A 303 -4.87 19.22 16.43
N VAL A 304 -5.65 19.10 15.36
CA VAL A 304 -5.62 20.06 14.25
C VAL A 304 -6.64 21.17 14.54
N SER A 305 -6.44 22.36 13.96
CA SER A 305 -7.45 23.42 14.02
C SER A 305 -8.80 22.88 13.51
N LYS A 306 -9.92 23.37 14.06
CA LYS A 306 -11.26 22.88 13.69
C LYS A 306 -11.53 22.98 12.19
N ASP A 307 -11.10 24.09 11.58
CA ASP A 307 -11.32 24.35 10.16
C ASP A 307 -10.44 23.46 9.28
N ASP A 308 -9.18 23.24 9.66
CA ASP A 308 -8.29 22.39 8.86
C ASP A 308 -8.63 20.91 9.04
N ALA A 309 -9.03 20.47 10.23
CA ALA A 309 -9.56 19.13 10.44
C ALA A 309 -10.80 18.88 9.55
N LYS A 310 -11.70 19.86 9.46
CA LYS A 310 -12.85 19.79 8.56
C LYS A 310 -12.42 19.70 7.09
N LYS A 311 -11.45 20.51 6.64
CA LYS A 311 -10.93 20.47 5.27
C LYS A 311 -10.25 19.13 4.94
N MET A 312 -9.50 18.57 5.90
CA MET A 312 -8.80 17.29 5.74
C MET A 312 -9.75 16.11 5.58
N LEU A 313 -10.86 16.11 6.33
CA LEU A 313 -11.75 14.94 6.43
C LEU A 313 -12.97 15.03 5.52
N ASN A 314 -13.51 16.24 5.27
CA ASN A 314 -14.68 16.41 4.42
C ASN A 314 -14.36 16.03 2.96
N THR A 315 -15.05 15.02 2.45
CA THR A 315 -14.79 14.43 1.15
C THR A 315 -16.09 14.02 0.46
N ASN A 316 -16.06 13.84 -0.86
CA ASN A 316 -17.19 13.29 -1.61
C ASN A 316 -17.03 11.77 -1.79
N VAL A 317 -15.79 11.34 -2.00
CA VAL A 317 -15.40 9.94 -2.22
C VAL A 317 -14.40 9.52 -1.15
N LEU A 318 -14.62 8.37 -0.53
CA LEU A 318 -13.77 7.85 0.55
C LEU A 318 -13.31 6.42 0.22
N LYS A 319 -11.99 6.19 0.19
CA LYS A 319 -11.45 4.84 0.41
C LYS A 319 -11.58 4.53 1.90
N LEU A 320 -12.28 3.46 2.25
CA LEU A 320 -12.46 3.06 3.64
C LEU A 320 -11.14 2.66 4.29
N GLN A 321 -11.02 2.96 5.59
CA GLN A 321 -9.89 2.56 6.41
C GLN A 321 -9.65 1.05 6.33
N HIS A 322 -8.38 0.65 6.18
CA HIS A 322 -7.89 -0.71 6.41
C HIS A 322 -8.73 -1.81 5.74
N HIS A 323 -8.94 -1.69 4.43
CA HIS A 323 -9.72 -2.64 3.62
C HIS A 323 -11.17 -2.86 4.09
N GLY A 324 -11.72 -1.89 4.85
CA GLY A 324 -13.03 -1.99 5.48
C GLY A 324 -13.03 -2.68 6.84
N ILE A 325 -11.87 -2.93 7.46
CA ILE A 325 -11.80 -3.43 8.84
C ILE A 325 -11.81 -2.27 9.81
N ILE A 326 -12.80 -2.26 10.69
CA ILE A 326 -12.88 -1.22 11.71
C ILE A 326 -13.19 -1.83 13.08
N ILE A 327 -12.14 -1.88 13.90
CA ILE A 327 -12.07 -2.53 15.21
C ILE A 327 -13.07 -2.01 16.26
N ASN A 328 -13.61 -0.80 16.10
CA ASN A 328 -14.46 -0.13 17.09
C ASN A 328 -15.92 0.03 16.62
N TYR A 329 -16.43 -0.86 15.76
CA TYR A 329 -17.88 -0.84 15.44
C TYR A 329 -18.75 -1.57 16.47
N ILE A 330 -18.16 -2.31 17.40
CA ILE A 330 -18.89 -3.18 18.33
C ILE A 330 -18.88 -2.56 19.74
N GLU A 331 -20.05 -2.16 20.24
CA GLU A 331 -20.28 -2.15 21.69
C GLU A 331 -20.71 -3.58 22.09
N HIS A 332 -19.88 -4.29 22.87
CA HIS A 332 -20.33 -5.51 23.54
C HIS A 332 -21.29 -5.11 24.67
N THR A 333 -22.59 -5.03 24.37
CA THR A 333 -23.59 -5.02 25.43
C THR A 333 -23.60 -6.43 26.04
N LYS A 334 -23.34 -6.52 27.35
CA LYS A 334 -23.62 -7.75 28.10
C LYS A 334 -25.11 -8.04 27.89
N GLU A 335 -25.41 -9.25 27.41
CA GLU A 335 -26.73 -9.76 27.05
C GLU A 335 -27.17 -9.47 25.60
N ASN A 336 -27.11 -10.53 24.79
CA ASN A 336 -27.64 -10.70 23.44
C ASN A 336 -26.89 -10.04 22.27
N ALA A 337 -26.74 -10.85 21.21
CA ALA A 337 -25.92 -10.68 20.00
C ALA A 337 -26.30 -9.51 19.07
N ASN A 338 -26.72 -8.37 19.61
CA ASN A 338 -27.06 -7.19 18.82
C ASN A 338 -25.86 -6.24 18.77
N LEU A 339 -25.12 -6.29 17.66
CA LEU A 339 -24.08 -5.32 17.36
C LEU A 339 -24.71 -3.93 17.19
N LYS A 340 -24.14 -2.90 17.85
CA LYS A 340 -24.53 -1.50 17.71
C LYS A 340 -23.30 -0.65 17.39
N PRO A 341 -23.46 0.39 16.55
CA PRO A 341 -22.34 1.26 16.20
C PRO A 341 -21.89 2.03 17.44
N ASN A 342 -20.59 1.96 17.76
CA ASN A 342 -20.02 2.89 18.72
C ASN A 342 -20.25 4.34 18.24
N LYS A 343 -20.67 5.21 19.15
CA LYS A 343 -20.93 6.64 18.91
C LYS A 343 -19.79 7.36 18.19
N GLU A 344 -18.54 7.09 18.57
CA GLU A 344 -17.34 7.71 18.00
C GLU A 344 -17.19 7.36 16.51
N THR A 345 -17.30 6.07 16.23
CA THR A 345 -17.25 5.53 14.87
C THR A 345 -18.38 6.11 14.02
N ASN A 346 -19.61 6.13 14.52
CA ASN A 346 -20.74 6.72 13.80
C ASN A 346 -20.51 8.21 13.47
N ASP A 347 -19.98 9.00 14.42
CA ASP A 347 -19.68 10.43 14.20
C ASP A 347 -18.61 10.64 13.11
N ILE A 348 -17.56 9.81 13.09
CA ILE A 348 -16.52 9.85 12.05
C ILE A 348 -17.15 9.70 10.65
N TYR A 349 -17.92 8.63 10.46
CA TYR A 349 -18.48 8.29 9.17
C TYR A 349 -19.62 9.22 8.74
N LYS A 350 -20.43 9.69 9.70
CA LYS A 350 -21.58 10.57 9.45
C LYS A 350 -21.19 12.02 9.28
N ASN A 351 -20.42 12.55 10.22
CA ASN A 351 -20.25 14.00 10.36
C ASN A 351 -18.86 14.47 9.92
N LYS A 352 -17.83 13.62 9.99
CA LYS A 352 -16.46 14.04 9.63
C LYS A 352 -16.16 13.83 8.15
N TYR A 353 -16.37 12.62 7.64
CA TYR A 353 -16.10 12.33 6.24
C TYR A 353 -17.11 12.97 5.30
N ASN A 354 -18.42 12.87 5.61
CA ASN A 354 -19.50 13.39 4.78
C ASN A 354 -19.44 12.93 3.30
N ALA A 355 -18.88 11.75 3.04
CA ALA A 355 -18.83 11.15 1.72
C ALA A 355 -20.23 10.71 1.27
N SER A 356 -20.48 10.75 -0.03
CA SER A 356 -21.60 10.01 -0.65
C SER A 356 -21.14 8.71 -1.30
N ARG A 357 -19.84 8.58 -1.62
CA ARG A 357 -19.28 7.37 -2.23
C ARG A 357 -18.19 6.75 -1.37
N TYR A 358 -18.29 5.45 -1.14
CA TYR A 358 -17.39 4.68 -0.30
C TYR A 358 -16.83 3.50 -1.10
N TYR A 359 -15.50 3.36 -1.09
CA TYR A 359 -14.78 2.29 -1.77
C TYR A 359 -14.04 1.41 -0.76
N ILE A 360 -14.21 0.10 -0.90
CA ILE A 360 -13.52 -0.93 -0.12
C ILE A 360 -12.56 -1.66 -1.05
N THR A 361 -11.27 -1.54 -0.77
CA THR A 361 -10.19 -2.28 -1.42
C THR A 361 -9.99 -3.61 -0.72
N ASN A 362 -10.68 -4.64 -1.19
CA ASN A 362 -10.63 -5.99 -0.62
C ASN A 362 -10.91 -6.99 -1.73
N ALA A 363 -10.27 -8.16 -1.68
CA ALA A 363 -10.43 -9.21 -2.68
C ALA A 363 -11.75 -9.99 -2.52
N ARG A 364 -12.34 -9.98 -1.32
CA ARG A 364 -13.65 -10.58 -1.06
C ARG A 364 -14.77 -9.69 -1.63
N THR A 365 -15.85 -10.30 -2.09
CA THR A 365 -17.09 -9.61 -2.44
C THR A 365 -17.86 -9.21 -1.18
N MET A 366 -18.88 -8.35 -1.32
CA MET A 366 -19.64 -7.81 -0.19
C MET A 366 -20.34 -8.92 0.63
N ASP A 367 -20.82 -9.95 -0.05
CA ASP A 367 -21.49 -11.14 0.48
C ASP A 367 -20.52 -12.16 1.11
N GLN A 368 -19.23 -12.08 0.81
CA GLN A 368 -18.17 -12.91 1.41
C GLN A 368 -17.54 -12.26 2.66
N LEU A 369 -17.95 -11.04 3.00
CA LEU A 369 -17.52 -10.37 4.21
C LEU A 369 -18.35 -10.88 5.39
N GLU A 370 -17.65 -11.28 6.44
CA GLU A 370 -18.25 -11.78 7.68
C GLU A 370 -18.31 -10.67 8.74
N GLU A 371 -18.74 -11.00 9.94
CA GLU A 371 -18.66 -10.09 11.08
C GLU A 371 -17.19 -9.89 11.51
N PRO A 372 -16.71 -8.64 11.73
CA PRO A 372 -17.45 -7.36 11.87
C PRO A 372 -17.63 -6.52 10.59
N GLU A 373 -17.04 -6.90 9.45
CA GLU A 373 -17.08 -6.10 8.22
C GLU A 373 -18.50 -5.98 7.64
N LYS A 374 -19.29 -7.04 7.72
CA LYS A 374 -20.70 -7.06 7.31
C LYS A 374 -21.53 -6.05 8.09
N PHE A 375 -21.47 -6.07 9.42
CA PHE A 375 -22.14 -5.09 10.27
C PHE A 375 -21.77 -3.64 9.91
N ARG A 376 -20.47 -3.34 9.69
CA ARG A 376 -20.03 -2.03 9.22
C ARG A 376 -20.71 -1.64 7.89
N ASN A 377 -20.78 -2.55 6.93
CA ASN A 377 -21.41 -2.29 5.63
C ASN A 377 -22.89 -1.93 5.77
N ASP A 378 -23.64 -2.74 6.53
CA ASP A 378 -25.08 -2.56 6.75
C ASP A 378 -25.35 -1.26 7.51
N MET A 379 -24.48 -0.90 8.46
CA MET A 379 -24.52 0.38 9.15
C MET A 379 -24.31 1.58 8.21
N ILE A 380 -23.27 1.56 7.38
CA ILE A 380 -23.01 2.65 6.42
C ILE A 380 -24.21 2.79 5.47
N ARG A 381 -24.79 1.67 5.00
CA ARG A 381 -25.98 1.67 4.14
C ARG A 381 -27.22 2.20 4.85
N SER A 382 -27.50 1.78 6.08
CA SER A 382 -28.71 2.23 6.80
C SER A 382 -28.62 3.69 7.25
N VAL A 383 -27.45 4.16 7.68
CA VAL A 383 -27.28 5.53 8.18
C VAL A 383 -27.16 6.55 7.04
N PHE A 384 -26.54 6.18 5.91
CA PHE A 384 -26.25 7.11 4.80
C PHE A 384 -26.94 6.80 3.49
N GLY A 385 -27.47 5.59 3.33
CA GLY A 385 -28.03 5.09 2.08
C GLY A 385 -29.41 5.63 1.75
N ASN A 386 -30.05 6.38 2.66
CA ASN A 386 -31.25 7.14 2.32
C ASN A 386 -30.94 8.48 1.61
N ARG A 387 -29.90 8.48 0.77
CA ARG A 387 -29.52 9.60 -0.11
C ARG A 387 -29.43 9.08 -1.53
N SER A 388 -29.97 9.82 -2.49
CA SER A 388 -30.03 9.44 -3.90
C SER A 388 -28.65 9.31 -4.55
N ASP A 389 -27.62 9.95 -4.00
CA ASP A 389 -26.24 9.93 -4.51
C ASP A 389 -25.33 8.95 -3.76
N PHE A 390 -25.87 8.14 -2.83
CA PHE A 390 -25.09 7.22 -2.03
C PHE A 390 -24.61 5.99 -2.82
N LEU A 391 -23.33 5.65 -2.66
CA LEU A 391 -22.72 4.46 -3.24
C LEU A 391 -21.76 3.81 -2.23
N LEU A 392 -21.91 2.50 -2.02
CA LEU A 392 -20.93 1.67 -1.31
C LEU A 392 -20.49 0.53 -2.22
N THR A 393 -19.20 0.55 -2.59
CA THR A 393 -18.62 -0.36 -3.56
C THR A 393 -17.40 -1.08 -2.98
N ILE A 394 -17.21 -2.33 -3.39
CA ILE A 394 -16.03 -3.14 -3.09
C ILE A 394 -15.35 -3.52 -4.40
N THR A 395 -14.02 -3.53 -4.41
CA THR A 395 -13.23 -3.89 -5.58
C THR A 395 -13.42 -5.38 -5.92
N ALA A 396 -13.33 -6.25 -4.91
CA ALA A 396 -13.31 -7.71 -5.09
C ALA A 396 -12.29 -8.11 -6.16
N ASN A 397 -12.74 -8.73 -7.24
CA ASN A 397 -11.92 -9.17 -8.35
C ASN A 397 -11.86 -8.18 -9.54
N LYS A 398 -12.67 -7.10 -9.55
CA LYS A 398 -12.72 -6.12 -10.66
C LYS A 398 -12.30 -4.73 -10.19
N THR A 399 -11.33 -4.12 -10.89
CA THR A 399 -10.94 -2.71 -10.66
C THR A 399 -12.16 -1.81 -10.82
N LYS A 400 -12.36 -0.88 -9.87
CA LYS A 400 -13.45 0.09 -9.90
C LYS A 400 -12.93 1.46 -10.26
N ILE A 401 -13.58 2.14 -11.18
CA ILE A 401 -13.16 3.46 -11.65
C ILE A 401 -14.23 4.47 -11.25
N ASP A 402 -13.82 5.51 -10.51
CA ASP A 402 -14.64 6.70 -10.34
C ASP A 402 -14.12 7.79 -11.27
N GLU A 403 -14.93 8.16 -12.25
CA GLU A 403 -14.65 9.22 -13.21
C GLU A 403 -15.34 10.53 -12.80
N TYR A 404 -14.66 11.65 -13.00
CA TYR A 404 -15.20 12.98 -12.77
C TYR A 404 -14.70 13.97 -13.82
N SER A 405 -15.62 14.48 -14.63
CA SER A 405 -15.36 15.60 -15.53
C SER A 405 -15.76 16.93 -14.89
N TYR A 406 -14.94 17.95 -15.08
CA TYR A 406 -15.14 19.28 -14.52
C TYR A 406 -14.49 20.37 -15.37
N THR A 407 -14.93 21.60 -15.18
CA THR A 407 -14.33 22.80 -15.76
C THR A 407 -13.69 23.63 -14.64
N ASN A 408 -12.65 24.39 -14.95
CA ASN A 408 -12.04 25.32 -13.98
C ASN A 408 -12.82 26.63 -13.86
#